data_AF-A0A450XWZ3-F1
#
_entry.id   AF-A0A450XWZ3-F1
#
_cell.length_a   1.000
_cell.length_b   1.000
_cell.length_c   1.000
_cell.angle_alpha   90.00
_cell.angle_beta   90.00
_cell.angle_gamma   90.00
#
_symmetry.space_group_name_H-M   'P 1'
#
loop_
_entity.id
_entity.type
_entity.pdbx_description
1 polymer ?
#
loop_
_entity_poly.entity_id
_entity_poly.type
_entity_poly.pdbx_seq_one_letter_code
_entity_poly.pdbx_strand_id
1 'polypeptide(L)'
;MQPKIVRVMMVILTGVVIGGCVNLPAVRTYADETAKLSAAFEPMLGASVSSCTNKYAHKKLITSIHFDPVAVEKAGKELCAPIKEENKAISSLNSLLEQYATTMAALADDKLPIYKTETDGLAASFGKLKRPGTEQNLIPKEKLTAIASLGELLGRLATQHKQEEAIRDLLKEEMAVSAIVDALRDYAVLNYQAWLSDEEREMKTLLTSLKQSEKEEPLASRYVANVLFSEKRKVEERTKAVEAFISSTAKLKKAHSELRKKLNVMNDRVLLEKLIEFAEEVKDVRKKVSEAI
;
A
#
# COMPACT_ATOMS: atom_id res chain seq x y z
N MET A 1 16.38 -84.39 -14.40
CA MET A 1 16.87 -83.57 -13.26
C MET A 1 17.93 -82.62 -13.80
N GLN A 2 17.49 -81.53 -14.43
CA GLN A 2 17.29 -80.16 -13.90
C GLN A 2 18.60 -79.34 -13.80
N PRO A 3 18.74 -78.26 -14.61
CA PRO A 3 19.93 -77.40 -14.64
C PRO A 3 19.84 -76.26 -13.61
N LYS A 4 20.99 -75.81 -13.12
CA LYS A 4 21.12 -74.66 -12.20
C LYS A 4 21.06 -73.36 -13.00
N ILE A 5 19.99 -72.60 -12.81
CA ILE A 5 19.79 -71.26 -13.36
C ILE A 5 20.52 -70.26 -12.45
N VAL A 6 21.57 -69.64 -12.96
CA VAL A 6 22.27 -68.50 -12.33
C VAL A 6 21.42 -67.25 -12.57
N ARG A 7 20.83 -66.71 -11.49
CA ARG A 7 20.09 -65.44 -11.51
C ARG A 7 21.06 -64.27 -11.68
N VAL A 8 21.00 -63.62 -12.84
CA VAL A 8 21.59 -62.29 -13.07
C VAL A 8 20.71 -61.26 -12.38
N MET A 9 21.25 -60.60 -11.35
CA MET A 9 20.58 -59.55 -10.60
C MET A 9 20.85 -58.21 -11.31
N MET A 10 19.85 -57.73 -12.05
CA MET A 10 19.84 -56.45 -12.77
C MET A 10 19.58 -55.32 -11.76
N VAL A 11 20.63 -54.56 -11.42
CA VAL A 11 20.53 -53.35 -10.58
C VAL A 11 20.01 -52.21 -11.46
N ILE A 12 18.72 -51.92 -11.34
CA ILE A 12 18.10 -50.72 -11.90
C ILE A 12 18.52 -49.54 -11.01
N LEU A 13 19.50 -48.77 -11.50
CA LEU A 13 19.93 -47.52 -10.90
C LEU A 13 18.89 -46.45 -11.27
N THR A 14 17.79 -46.38 -10.51
CA THR A 14 16.84 -45.26 -10.56
C THR A 14 17.53 -44.03 -9.98
N GLY A 15 18.15 -43.24 -10.87
CA GLY A 15 18.55 -41.87 -10.58
C GLY A 15 17.32 -41.02 -10.28
N VAL A 16 16.93 -40.98 -9.00
CA VAL A 16 16.03 -39.97 -8.47
C VAL A 16 16.78 -38.65 -8.58
N VAL A 17 16.49 -37.90 -9.65
CA VAL A 17 16.80 -36.48 -9.72
C VAL A 17 15.95 -35.83 -8.64
N ILE A 18 16.55 -35.57 -7.49
CA ILE A 18 16.00 -34.70 -6.46
C ILE A 18 16.01 -33.30 -7.08
N GLY A 19 14.98 -32.99 -7.85
CA GLY A 19 14.58 -31.61 -8.09
C GLY A 19 14.12 -31.06 -6.75
N GLY A 20 15.07 -30.65 -5.92
CA GLY A 20 14.76 -30.02 -4.65
C GLY A 20 13.95 -28.77 -4.95
N CYS A 21 12.71 -28.72 -4.46
CA CYS A 21 11.94 -27.49 -4.41
C CYS A 21 12.83 -26.42 -3.76
N VAL A 22 13.27 -25.46 -4.57
CA VAL A 22 13.98 -24.28 -4.10
C VAL A 22 12.96 -23.43 -3.36
N ASN A 23 12.79 -23.71 -2.06
CA ASN A 23 12.01 -22.87 -1.17
C ASN A 23 12.77 -21.55 -0.99
N LEU A 24 12.16 -20.42 -1.39
CA LEU A 24 12.76 -19.09 -1.33
C LEU A 24 12.11 -18.27 -0.19
N PRO A 25 12.41 -18.56 1.08
CA PRO A 25 11.74 -17.95 2.22
C PRO A 25 11.89 -16.42 2.24
N ALA A 26 13.05 -15.89 1.84
CA ALA A 26 13.27 -14.45 1.76
C ALA A 26 12.36 -13.78 0.70
N VAL A 27 12.18 -14.40 -0.47
CA VAL A 27 11.28 -13.89 -1.51
C VAL A 27 9.83 -13.93 -1.02
N ARG A 28 9.44 -15.03 -0.37
CA ARG A 28 8.11 -15.20 0.22
C ARG A 28 7.81 -14.15 1.29
N THR A 29 8.70 -13.97 2.26
CA THR A 29 8.52 -12.97 3.32
C THR A 29 8.43 -11.57 2.73
N TYR A 30 9.34 -11.20 1.81
CA TYR A 30 9.27 -9.91 1.13
C TYR A 30 7.94 -9.70 0.40
N ALA A 31 7.47 -10.70 -0.34
CA ALA A 31 6.22 -10.66 -1.07
C ALA A 31 5.01 -10.51 -0.13
N ASP A 32 4.93 -11.35 0.91
CA ASP A 32 3.85 -11.32 1.90
C ASP A 32 3.76 -9.95 2.60
N GLU A 33 4.90 -9.39 3.00
CA GLU A 33 4.94 -8.08 3.66
C GLU A 33 4.64 -6.92 2.70
N THR A 34 5.03 -7.03 1.43
CA THR A 34 4.65 -6.05 0.40
C THR A 34 3.13 -6.05 0.19
N ALA A 35 2.51 -7.23 0.06
CA ALA A 35 1.06 -7.36 -0.11
C ALA A 35 0.30 -6.80 1.11
N LYS A 36 0.77 -7.12 2.32
CA LYS A 36 0.22 -6.58 3.57
C LYS A 36 0.32 -5.06 3.67
N LEU A 37 1.43 -4.47 3.21
CA LEU A 37 1.58 -3.01 3.18
C LEU A 37 0.62 -2.38 2.17
N SER A 38 0.47 -2.96 0.98
CA SER A 38 -0.53 -2.53 -0.03
C SER A 38 -1.95 -2.59 0.51
N ALA A 39 -2.31 -3.66 1.22
CA ALA A 39 -3.63 -3.79 1.84
C ALA A 39 -3.87 -2.72 2.94
N ALA A 40 -2.82 -2.32 3.66
CA ALA A 40 -2.91 -1.27 4.68
C ALA A 40 -3.11 0.14 4.09
N PHE A 41 -2.78 0.34 2.82
CA PHE A 41 -2.96 1.62 2.14
C PHE A 41 -4.40 1.87 1.71
N GLU A 42 -5.15 0.84 1.29
CA GLU A 42 -6.50 1.01 0.72
C GLU A 42 -7.47 1.83 1.60
N PRO A 43 -7.55 1.59 2.93
CA PRO A 43 -8.42 2.39 3.78
C PRO A 43 -8.08 3.89 3.80
N MET A 44 -6.83 4.26 3.51
CA MET A 44 -6.39 5.67 3.45
C MET A 44 -7.02 6.42 2.28
N LEU A 45 -7.37 5.73 1.18
CA LEU A 45 -8.08 6.33 0.04
C LEU A 45 -9.50 6.76 0.42
N GLY A 46 -10.22 5.93 1.17
CA GLY A 46 -11.54 6.31 1.69
C GLY A 46 -11.44 7.43 2.73
N ALA A 47 -10.50 7.27 3.66
CA ALA A 47 -10.32 8.20 4.77
C ALA A 47 -9.86 9.61 4.32
N SER A 48 -9.12 9.74 3.22
CA SER A 48 -8.75 11.04 2.66
C SER A 48 -9.95 11.84 2.15
N VAL A 49 -10.91 11.18 1.50
CA VAL A 49 -12.18 11.79 1.09
C VAL A 49 -12.98 12.22 2.31
N SER A 50 -13.09 11.35 3.33
CA SER A 50 -13.77 11.67 4.58
C SER A 50 -13.15 12.86 5.31
N SER A 51 -11.82 12.95 5.37
CA SER A 51 -11.13 14.10 5.98
C SER A 51 -11.39 15.39 5.19
N CYS A 52 -11.42 15.35 3.86
CA CYS A 52 -11.82 16.51 3.05
C CYS A 52 -13.25 16.96 3.38
N THR A 53 -14.21 16.02 3.46
CA THR A 53 -15.60 16.35 3.77
C THR A 53 -15.77 16.90 5.20
N ASN A 54 -15.06 16.31 6.17
CA ASN A 54 -15.12 16.75 7.57
C ASN A 54 -14.56 18.15 7.73
N LYS A 55 -13.41 18.44 7.12
CA LYS A 55 -12.83 19.79 7.07
C LYS A 55 -13.83 20.80 6.49
N TYR A 56 -14.48 20.47 5.38
CA TYR A 56 -15.48 21.36 4.82
C TYR A 56 -16.64 21.63 5.81
N ALA A 57 -17.12 20.58 6.49
CA ALA A 57 -18.18 20.70 7.48
C ALA A 57 -17.76 21.53 8.70
N HIS A 58 -16.57 21.29 9.26
CA HIS A 58 -16.02 22.05 10.39
C HIS A 58 -15.82 23.52 10.04
N LYS A 59 -15.26 23.81 8.86
CA LYS A 59 -15.16 25.19 8.37
C LYS A 59 -16.54 25.87 8.27
N LYS A 60 -17.57 25.15 7.82
CA LYS A 60 -18.94 25.70 7.73
C LYS A 60 -19.60 25.91 9.08
N LEU A 61 -19.32 25.06 10.07
CA LEU A 61 -19.73 25.31 11.47
C LEU A 61 -19.13 26.62 12.02
N ILE A 62 -17.89 26.95 11.66
CA ILE A 62 -17.22 28.18 12.13
C ILE A 62 -17.74 29.42 11.41
N THR A 63 -17.98 29.32 10.10
CA THR A 63 -18.13 30.49 9.22
C THR A 63 -19.57 30.81 8.83
N SER A 64 -20.52 29.89 9.01
CA SER A 64 -21.89 30.07 8.53
C SER A 64 -22.79 30.69 9.60
N ILE A 65 -23.55 31.71 9.23
CA ILE A 65 -24.56 32.34 10.09
C ILE A 65 -25.74 31.38 10.33
N HIS A 66 -26.07 30.56 9.32
CA HIS A 66 -27.03 29.47 9.42
C HIS A 66 -26.36 28.17 8.99
N PHE A 67 -26.44 27.15 9.83
CA PHE A 67 -25.86 25.84 9.56
C PHE A 67 -26.97 24.84 9.21
N ASP A 68 -26.97 24.39 7.96
CA ASP A 68 -27.78 23.26 7.51
C ASP A 68 -26.87 22.04 7.31
N PRO A 69 -26.95 21.01 8.18
CA PRO A 69 -26.08 19.84 8.10
C PRO A 69 -26.24 19.09 6.78
N VAL A 70 -27.45 19.01 6.22
CA VAL A 70 -27.71 18.23 4.99
C VAL A 70 -27.12 18.94 3.78
N ALA A 71 -27.33 20.26 3.68
CA ALA A 71 -26.75 21.05 2.60
C ALA A 71 -25.21 21.08 2.66
N VAL A 72 -24.65 21.20 3.87
CA VAL A 72 -23.19 21.19 4.08
C VAL A 72 -22.59 19.83 3.72
N GLU A 73 -23.21 18.72 4.12
CA GLU A 73 -22.74 17.37 3.77
C GLU A 73 -22.75 17.17 2.25
N LYS A 74 -23.85 17.55 1.59
CA LYS A 74 -23.97 17.44 0.13
C LYS A 74 -22.90 18.26 -0.60
N ALA A 75 -22.74 19.54 -0.23
CA ALA A 75 -21.74 20.41 -0.84
C ALA A 75 -20.31 19.94 -0.57
N GLY A 76 -20.04 19.38 0.63
CA GLY A 76 -18.74 18.77 0.94
C GLY A 76 -18.45 17.57 0.06
N LYS A 77 -19.42 16.67 -0.14
CA LYS A 77 -19.28 15.52 -1.05
C LYS A 77 -19.02 15.94 -2.48
N GLU A 78 -19.71 16.96 -2.98
CA GLU A 78 -19.50 17.52 -4.33
C GLU A 78 -18.10 18.14 -4.46
N LEU A 79 -17.67 18.94 -3.47
CA LEU A 79 -16.35 19.56 -3.44
C LEU A 79 -15.21 18.52 -3.41
N CYS A 80 -15.39 17.43 -2.67
CA CYS A 80 -14.38 16.39 -2.50
C CYS A 80 -14.49 15.26 -3.53
N ALA A 81 -15.46 15.30 -4.45
CA ALA A 81 -15.62 14.30 -5.51
C ALA A 81 -14.38 14.13 -6.41
N PRO A 82 -13.64 15.19 -6.79
CA PRO A 82 -12.41 15.05 -7.57
C PRO A 82 -11.35 14.19 -6.89
N ILE A 83 -11.20 14.30 -5.56
CA ILE A 83 -10.27 13.45 -4.78
C ILE A 83 -10.66 11.98 -4.93
N LYS A 84 -11.96 11.67 -4.81
CA LYS A 84 -12.46 10.30 -4.98
C LYS A 84 -12.18 9.75 -6.39
N GLU A 85 -12.29 10.59 -7.41
CA GLU A 85 -11.97 10.20 -8.79
C GLU A 85 -10.46 9.98 -8.99
N GLU A 86 -9.62 10.87 -8.46
CA GLU A 86 -8.15 10.71 -8.47
C GLU A 86 -7.70 9.45 -7.72
N ASN A 87 -8.39 9.11 -6.63
CA ASN A 87 -8.12 7.91 -5.85
C ASN A 87 -8.28 6.61 -6.65
N LYS A 88 -9.06 6.61 -7.75
CA LYS A 88 -9.15 5.42 -8.63
C LYS A 88 -7.81 5.09 -9.26
N ALA A 89 -7.11 6.10 -9.77
CA ALA A 89 -5.78 5.90 -10.36
C ALA A 89 -4.74 5.53 -9.28
N ILE A 90 -4.82 6.11 -8.08
CA ILE A 90 -3.94 5.73 -6.97
C ILE A 90 -4.23 4.29 -6.51
N SER A 91 -5.49 3.88 -6.43
CA SER A 91 -5.88 2.49 -6.13
C SER A 91 -5.34 1.52 -7.18
N SER A 92 -5.48 1.83 -8.48
CA SER A 92 -4.89 1.00 -9.54
C SER A 92 -3.36 0.88 -9.43
N LEU A 93 -2.68 1.94 -8.97
CA LEU A 93 -1.25 1.89 -8.70
C LEU A 93 -0.92 0.98 -7.52
N ASN A 94 -1.71 1.03 -6.44
CA ASN A 94 -1.58 0.14 -5.29
C ASN A 94 -1.87 -1.32 -5.67
N SER A 95 -2.89 -1.57 -6.50
CA SER A 95 -3.20 -2.90 -7.04
C SER A 95 -2.05 -3.47 -7.86
N LEU A 96 -1.31 -2.64 -8.60
CA LEU A 96 -0.13 -3.11 -9.32
C LEU A 96 1.00 -3.56 -8.38
N LEU A 97 1.18 -2.87 -7.23
CA LEU A 97 2.13 -3.30 -6.19
C LEU A 97 1.68 -4.61 -5.52
N GLU A 98 0.38 -4.74 -5.25
CA GLU A 98 -0.21 -5.97 -4.71
C GLU A 98 -0.08 -7.15 -5.69
N GLN A 99 -0.31 -6.91 -6.98
CA GLN A 99 -0.12 -7.92 -8.03
C GLN A 99 1.35 -8.34 -8.12
N TYR A 100 2.28 -7.37 -8.13
CA TYR A 100 3.70 -7.65 -8.06
C TYR A 100 4.05 -8.55 -6.86
N ALA A 101 3.55 -8.23 -5.67
CA ALA A 101 3.76 -9.01 -4.47
C ALA A 101 3.18 -10.43 -4.60
N THR A 102 1.95 -10.55 -5.09
CA THR A 102 1.26 -11.83 -5.28
C THR A 102 1.99 -12.71 -6.29
N THR A 103 2.48 -12.13 -7.38
CA THR A 103 3.29 -12.84 -8.37
C THR A 103 4.60 -13.32 -7.77
N MET A 104 5.30 -12.49 -6.99
CA MET A 104 6.53 -12.88 -6.28
C MET A 104 6.27 -14.02 -5.29
N ALA A 105 5.16 -13.99 -4.55
CA ALA A 105 4.76 -15.06 -3.62
C ALA A 105 4.44 -16.37 -4.36
N ALA A 106 3.67 -16.30 -5.45
CA ALA A 106 3.34 -17.47 -6.26
C ALA A 106 4.60 -18.11 -6.84
N LEU A 107 5.50 -17.30 -7.39
CA LEU A 107 6.80 -17.78 -7.88
C LEU A 107 7.62 -18.39 -6.75
N ALA A 108 7.70 -17.78 -5.56
CA ALA A 108 8.43 -18.35 -4.43
C ALA A 108 7.88 -19.71 -3.95
N ASP A 109 6.59 -19.95 -4.17
CA ASP A 109 5.87 -21.20 -3.87
C ASP A 109 5.89 -22.24 -5.00
N ASP A 110 6.63 -21.98 -6.10
CA ASP A 110 6.64 -22.79 -7.33
C ASP A 110 5.23 -22.96 -7.94
N LYS A 111 4.41 -21.90 -7.83
CA LYS A 111 3.07 -21.82 -8.41
C LYS A 111 3.07 -20.89 -9.61
N LEU A 112 2.22 -21.21 -10.59
CA LEU A 112 1.92 -20.27 -11.65
C LEU A 112 1.10 -19.09 -11.07
N PRO A 113 1.55 -17.84 -11.27
CA PRO A 113 0.80 -16.69 -10.83
C PRO A 113 -0.51 -16.57 -11.63
N ILE A 114 -1.64 -16.47 -10.94
CA ILE A 114 -2.93 -16.21 -11.58
C ILE A 114 -3.00 -14.71 -11.86
N TYR A 115 -2.85 -14.36 -13.12
CA TYR A 115 -2.87 -13.00 -13.58
C TYR A 115 -4.23 -12.64 -14.16
N LYS A 116 -4.80 -11.53 -13.68
CA LYS A 116 -5.94 -10.86 -14.30
C LYS A 116 -5.50 -9.42 -14.56
N THR A 117 -5.36 -8.98 -15.80
CA THR A 117 -5.25 -7.55 -16.05
C THR A 117 -6.01 -7.05 -17.24
N GLU A 118 -6.47 -5.81 -17.07
CA GLU A 118 -6.45 -4.74 -18.05
C GLU A 118 -5.27 -3.81 -17.71
N THR A 119 -4.12 -3.96 -18.40
CA THR A 119 -2.99 -3.02 -18.28
C THR A 119 -3.13 -1.81 -19.21
N ASP A 120 -4.07 -1.90 -20.15
CA ASP A 120 -4.31 -0.88 -21.16
C ASP A 120 -4.78 0.42 -20.51
N GLY A 121 -4.03 1.50 -20.74
CA GLY A 121 -4.39 2.82 -20.23
C GLY A 121 -3.87 3.17 -18.83
N LEU A 122 -3.24 2.25 -18.09
CA LEU A 122 -2.68 2.55 -16.76
C LEU A 122 -1.65 3.69 -16.79
N ALA A 123 -0.69 3.63 -17.72
CA ALA A 123 0.32 4.68 -17.88
C ALA A 123 -0.30 6.05 -18.21
N ALA A 124 -1.38 6.07 -18.98
CA ALA A 124 -2.11 7.29 -19.30
C ALA A 124 -2.87 7.85 -18.09
N SER A 125 -3.49 6.98 -17.28
CA SER A 125 -4.15 7.35 -16.02
C SER A 125 -3.14 7.90 -15.01
N PHE A 126 -1.99 7.26 -14.86
CA PHE A 126 -0.92 7.71 -13.97
C PHE A 126 -0.27 9.02 -14.43
N GLY A 127 -0.14 9.23 -15.74
CA GLY A 127 0.38 10.48 -16.30
C GLY A 127 -0.51 11.71 -16.09
N LYS A 128 -1.78 11.50 -15.75
CA LYS A 128 -2.74 12.57 -15.41
C LYS A 128 -2.70 12.95 -13.93
N LEU A 129 -2.09 12.13 -13.07
CA LEU A 129 -1.98 12.43 -11.64
C LEU A 129 -1.08 13.65 -11.43
N LYS A 130 -1.63 14.68 -10.80
CA LYS A 130 -0.93 15.93 -10.48
C LYS A 130 -0.57 15.98 -9.01
N ARG A 131 0.50 16.69 -8.69
CA ARG A 131 0.80 17.09 -7.32
C ARG A 131 -0.19 18.19 -6.90
N PRO A 132 -0.83 18.08 -5.72
CA PRO A 132 -1.79 19.08 -5.25
C PRO A 132 -1.25 20.51 -5.35
N GLY A 133 -2.02 21.41 -5.96
CA GLY A 133 -1.67 22.83 -6.10
C GLY A 133 -0.57 23.12 -7.14
N THR A 134 -0.19 22.16 -7.99
CA THR A 134 0.84 22.36 -9.01
C THR A 134 0.47 21.70 -10.34
N GLU A 135 1.09 22.16 -11.43
CA GLU A 135 1.00 21.50 -12.75
C GLU A 135 1.93 20.29 -12.90
N GLN A 136 2.76 20.02 -11.89
CA GLN A 136 3.72 18.92 -11.92
C GLN A 136 3.00 17.57 -11.78
N ASN A 137 3.47 16.58 -12.53
CA ASN A 137 2.97 15.22 -12.38
C ASN A 137 3.43 14.61 -11.06
N LEU A 138 2.57 13.83 -10.42
CA LEU A 138 2.90 13.04 -9.24
C LEU A 138 4.00 12.02 -9.56
N ILE A 139 3.91 11.40 -10.74
CA ILE A 139 4.88 10.44 -11.24
C ILE A 139 5.64 11.07 -12.42
N PRO A 140 6.98 11.21 -12.32
CA PRO A 140 7.81 11.66 -13.44
C PRO A 140 7.66 10.77 -14.68
N LYS A 141 7.76 11.36 -15.88
CA LYS A 141 7.51 10.65 -17.15
C LYS A 141 8.42 9.44 -17.33
N GLU A 142 9.69 9.59 -16.97
CA GLU A 142 10.70 8.54 -17.02
C GLU A 142 10.36 7.33 -16.13
N LYS A 143 9.64 7.55 -15.02
CA LYS A 143 9.18 6.48 -14.12
C LYS A 143 7.89 5.81 -14.62
N LEU A 144 7.06 6.50 -15.41
CA LEU A 144 5.84 5.93 -15.98
C LEU A 144 6.13 4.77 -16.94
N THR A 145 7.19 4.88 -17.75
CA THR A 145 7.60 3.79 -18.64
C THR A 145 8.01 2.55 -17.86
N ALA A 146 8.77 2.70 -16.78
CA ALA A 146 9.14 1.57 -15.92
C ALA A 146 7.90 0.87 -15.31
N ILE A 147 6.92 1.66 -14.84
CA ILE A 147 5.66 1.11 -14.30
C ILE A 147 4.88 0.34 -15.38
N ALA A 148 4.81 0.87 -16.61
CA ALA A 148 4.15 0.18 -17.73
C ALA A 148 4.86 -1.14 -18.06
N SER A 149 6.20 -1.13 -18.15
CA SER A 149 7.00 -2.32 -18.41
C SER A 149 6.86 -3.38 -17.31
N LEU A 150 6.71 -2.98 -16.05
CA LEU A 150 6.40 -3.91 -14.96
C LEU A 150 5.04 -4.59 -15.18
N GLY A 151 4.01 -3.84 -15.57
CA GLY A 151 2.70 -4.42 -15.90
C GLY A 151 2.79 -5.46 -17.02
N GLU A 152 3.48 -5.14 -18.11
CA GLU A 152 3.70 -6.10 -19.22
C GLU A 152 4.49 -7.34 -18.78
N LEU A 153 5.52 -7.16 -17.93
CA LEU A 153 6.30 -8.27 -17.39
C LEU A 153 5.42 -9.20 -16.56
N LEU A 154 4.62 -8.67 -15.65
CA LEU A 154 3.70 -9.47 -14.82
C LEU A 154 2.76 -10.31 -15.69
N GLY A 155 2.25 -9.73 -16.80
CA GLY A 155 1.41 -10.46 -17.74
C GLY A 155 2.11 -11.59 -18.49
N ARG A 156 3.37 -11.40 -18.86
CA ARG A 156 4.16 -12.47 -19.50
C ARG A 156 4.49 -13.60 -18.52
N LEU A 157 4.81 -13.27 -17.27
CA LEU A 157 5.21 -14.25 -16.26
C LEU A 157 4.10 -15.22 -15.86
N ALA A 158 2.84 -14.85 -16.08
CA ALA A 158 1.70 -15.76 -15.97
C ALA A 158 1.80 -17.01 -16.86
N THR A 159 2.65 -16.98 -17.89
CA THR A 159 2.76 -18.02 -18.91
C THR A 159 4.10 -18.78 -18.90
N GLN A 160 5.02 -18.48 -17.97
CA GLN A 160 6.38 -19.02 -17.98
C GLN A 160 6.65 -19.95 -16.80
N HIS A 161 7.38 -21.05 -17.05
CA HIS A 161 7.75 -22.07 -16.05
C HIS A 161 9.14 -21.88 -15.41
N LYS A 162 9.77 -20.72 -15.57
CA LYS A 162 11.14 -20.48 -15.07
C LYS A 162 11.16 -19.64 -13.80
N GLN A 163 10.94 -20.29 -12.66
CA GLN A 163 10.81 -19.68 -11.32
C GLN A 163 11.92 -18.66 -11.00
N GLU A 164 13.20 -19.07 -11.02
CA GLU A 164 14.31 -18.19 -10.65
C GLU A 164 14.53 -17.02 -11.63
N GLU A 165 14.40 -17.28 -12.93
CA GLU A 165 14.56 -16.24 -13.96
C GLU A 165 13.46 -15.18 -13.82
N ALA A 166 12.22 -15.62 -13.60
CA ALA A 166 11.08 -14.76 -13.35
C ALA A 166 11.27 -13.88 -12.10
N ILE A 167 11.73 -14.46 -10.99
CA ILE A 167 12.01 -13.71 -9.76
C ILE A 167 13.14 -12.69 -9.99
N ARG A 168 14.21 -13.08 -10.71
CA ARG A 168 15.30 -12.15 -11.08
C ARG A 168 14.78 -10.99 -11.90
N ASP A 169 13.94 -11.26 -12.89
CA ASP A 169 13.41 -10.23 -13.78
C ASP A 169 12.50 -9.26 -13.02
N LEU A 170 11.62 -9.78 -12.14
CA LEU A 170 10.82 -8.93 -11.25
C LEU A 170 11.64 -8.09 -10.28
N LEU A 171 12.75 -8.62 -9.77
CA LEU A 171 13.67 -7.86 -8.90
C LEU A 171 14.52 -6.84 -9.67
N LYS A 172 14.67 -6.98 -11.00
CA LYS A 172 15.34 -5.95 -11.82
C LYS A 172 14.47 -4.70 -11.98
N GLU A 173 13.14 -4.83 -11.86
CA GLU A 173 12.15 -3.73 -11.93
C GLU A 173 12.14 -2.82 -10.68
N GLU A 174 13.28 -2.66 -10.00
CA GLU A 174 13.46 -1.81 -8.81
C GLU A 174 13.03 -0.36 -9.03
N MET A 175 13.20 0.16 -10.24
CA MET A 175 12.76 1.50 -10.61
C MET A 175 11.24 1.62 -10.59
N ALA A 176 10.53 0.63 -11.14
CA ALA A 176 9.07 0.61 -11.18
C ALA A 176 8.48 0.45 -9.77
N VAL A 177 8.99 -0.51 -9.00
CA VAL A 177 8.58 -0.72 -7.60
C VAL A 177 8.83 0.53 -6.76
N SER A 178 10.01 1.14 -6.89
CA SER A 178 10.32 2.40 -6.20
C SER A 178 9.41 3.54 -6.63
N ALA A 179 9.06 3.63 -7.92
CA ALA A 179 8.17 4.66 -8.42
C ALA A 179 6.75 4.53 -7.87
N ILE A 180 6.21 3.31 -7.84
CA ILE A 180 4.91 3.01 -7.24
C ILE A 180 4.91 3.40 -5.77
N VAL A 181 5.89 2.89 -5.01
CA VAL A 181 5.99 3.12 -3.56
C VAL A 181 6.20 4.60 -3.24
N ASP A 182 7.02 5.32 -4.01
CA ASP A 182 7.21 6.77 -3.85
C ASP A 182 5.90 7.53 -4.13
N ALA A 183 5.12 7.12 -5.13
CA ALA A 183 3.85 7.77 -5.45
C ALA A 183 2.77 7.51 -4.37
N LEU A 184 2.69 6.30 -3.82
CA LEU A 184 1.81 5.99 -2.69
C LEU A 184 2.21 6.80 -1.44
N ARG A 185 3.52 6.94 -1.19
CA ARG A 185 4.05 7.79 -0.12
C ARG A 185 3.72 9.27 -0.36
N ASP A 186 3.99 9.79 -1.56
CA ASP A 186 3.71 11.19 -1.90
C ASP A 186 2.21 11.48 -1.79
N TYR A 187 1.35 10.55 -2.20
CA TYR A 187 -0.08 10.66 -1.97
C TYR A 187 -0.43 10.72 -0.47
N ALA A 188 0.13 9.80 0.34
CA ALA A 188 -0.09 9.75 1.78
C ALA A 188 0.32 11.06 2.48
N VAL A 189 1.44 11.66 2.06
CA VAL A 189 1.93 12.95 2.60
C VAL A 189 1.09 14.13 2.10
N LEU A 190 0.99 14.28 0.78
CA LEU A 190 0.47 15.50 0.15
C LEU A 190 -1.05 15.60 0.23
N ASN A 191 -1.74 14.48 0.18
CA ASN A 191 -3.18 14.45 0.31
C ASN A 191 -3.53 14.12 1.75
N TYR A 192 -3.27 12.90 2.21
CA TYR A 192 -3.92 12.43 3.43
C TYR A 192 -3.40 13.12 4.71
N GLN A 193 -2.09 13.16 4.95
CA GLN A 193 -1.51 13.81 6.13
C GLN A 193 -1.77 15.32 6.17
N ALA A 194 -1.75 15.98 5.00
CA ALA A 194 -2.11 17.39 4.90
C ALA A 194 -3.58 17.66 5.30
N TRP A 195 -4.53 16.83 4.83
CA TRP A 195 -5.93 16.95 5.24
C TRP A 195 -6.14 16.69 6.73
N LEU A 196 -5.44 15.70 7.31
CA LEU A 196 -5.50 15.42 8.76
C LEU A 196 -4.97 16.60 9.59
N SER A 197 -3.87 17.22 9.15
CA SER A 197 -3.29 18.41 9.81
C SER A 197 -4.24 19.61 9.76
N ASP A 198 -4.97 19.76 8.66
CA ASP A 198 -5.98 20.79 8.51
C ASP A 198 -7.21 20.53 9.41
N GLU A 199 -7.69 19.29 9.45
CA GLU A 199 -8.79 18.84 10.31
C GLU A 199 -8.44 19.09 11.79
N GLU A 200 -7.23 18.77 12.23
CA GLU A 200 -6.77 19.06 13.60
C GLU A 200 -6.77 20.56 13.92
N ARG A 201 -6.30 21.40 12.99
CA ARG A 201 -6.27 22.86 13.16
C ARG A 201 -7.68 23.44 13.30
N GLU A 202 -8.64 22.95 12.52
CA GLU A 202 -10.03 23.39 12.58
C GLU A 202 -10.70 22.93 13.89
N MET A 203 -10.46 21.69 14.33
CA MET A 203 -10.94 21.19 15.63
C MET A 203 -10.42 22.02 16.80
N LYS A 204 -9.14 22.42 16.79
CA LYS A 204 -8.56 23.30 17.82
C LYS A 204 -9.27 24.66 17.86
N THR A 205 -9.65 25.18 16.69
CA THR A 205 -10.39 26.43 16.57
C THR A 205 -11.80 26.29 17.15
N LEU A 206 -12.53 25.22 16.78
CA LEU A 206 -13.86 24.90 17.33
C LEU A 206 -13.85 24.76 18.85
N LEU A 207 -12.90 24.01 19.41
CA LEU A 207 -12.74 23.85 20.86
C LEU A 207 -12.48 25.18 21.58
N THR A 208 -11.77 26.10 20.93
CA THR A 208 -11.52 27.44 21.49
C THR A 208 -12.80 28.27 21.50
N SER A 209 -13.58 28.23 20.42
CA SER A 209 -14.88 28.92 20.34
C SER A 209 -15.89 28.37 21.36
N LEU A 210 -15.96 27.06 21.55
CA LEU A 210 -16.86 26.44 22.53
C LEU A 210 -16.58 26.87 23.97
N LYS A 211 -15.32 27.10 24.33
CA LYS A 211 -14.96 27.63 25.65
C LYS A 211 -15.50 29.04 25.89
N GLN A 212 -15.66 29.84 24.84
CA GLN A 212 -16.26 31.17 24.95
C GLN A 212 -17.77 31.05 25.18
N SER A 213 -18.43 30.11 24.50
CA SER A 213 -19.87 29.84 24.62
C SER A 213 -20.27 29.09 25.90
N GLU A 214 -19.33 28.45 26.62
CA GLU A 214 -19.64 27.69 27.84
C GLU A 214 -20.30 28.53 28.94
N LYS A 215 -20.05 29.85 28.97
CA LYS A 215 -20.67 30.77 29.93
C LYS A 215 -22.17 30.94 29.70
N GLU A 216 -22.61 30.85 28.45
CA GLU A 216 -24.00 31.07 28.05
C GLU A 216 -24.76 29.74 27.99
N GLU A 217 -24.15 28.70 27.41
CA GLU A 217 -24.75 27.39 27.24
C GLU A 217 -23.80 26.25 27.68
N PRO A 218 -23.67 26.00 28.99
CA PRO A 218 -22.64 25.09 29.51
C PRO A 218 -22.86 23.62 29.12
N LEU A 219 -24.12 23.14 29.14
CA LEU A 219 -24.42 21.74 28.79
C LEU A 219 -24.18 21.45 27.31
N ALA A 220 -24.67 22.31 26.43
CA ALA A 220 -24.47 22.17 24.98
C ALA A 220 -22.97 22.25 24.63
N SER A 221 -22.26 23.23 25.18
CA SER A 221 -20.82 23.40 24.94
C SER A 221 -20.01 22.18 25.37
N ARG A 222 -20.30 21.60 26.55
CA ARG A 222 -19.63 20.40 27.05
C ARG A 222 -19.94 19.16 26.22
N TYR A 223 -21.19 19.00 25.79
CA TYR A 223 -21.58 17.90 24.93
C TYR A 223 -20.80 17.93 23.60
N VAL A 224 -20.79 19.09 22.93
CA VAL A 224 -20.05 19.25 21.67
C VAL A 224 -18.54 19.09 21.89
N ALA A 225 -17.98 19.61 22.99
CA ALA A 225 -16.58 19.43 23.32
C ALA A 225 -16.20 17.94 23.48
N ASN A 226 -17.06 17.12 24.07
CA ASN A 226 -16.85 15.68 24.19
C ASN A 226 -16.89 14.95 22.83
N VAL A 227 -17.81 15.36 21.94
CA VAL A 227 -17.86 14.86 20.56
C VAL A 227 -16.57 15.20 19.82
N LEU A 228 -16.15 16.47 19.83
CA LEU A 228 -14.91 16.92 19.19
C LEU A 228 -13.66 16.26 19.78
N PHE A 229 -13.64 15.99 21.08
CA PHE A 229 -12.54 15.25 21.69
C PHE A 229 -12.43 13.83 21.13
N SER A 230 -13.56 13.14 20.95
CA SER A 230 -13.61 11.81 20.35
C SER A 230 -13.18 11.83 18.87
N GLU A 231 -13.59 12.84 18.10
CA GLU A 231 -13.16 13.03 16.72
C GLU A 231 -11.65 13.32 16.63
N LYS A 232 -11.13 14.17 17.52
CA LYS A 232 -9.70 14.47 17.60
C LYS A 232 -8.87 13.21 17.84
N ARG A 233 -9.29 12.34 18.76
CA ARG A 233 -8.62 11.05 19.00
C ARG A 233 -8.57 10.21 17.72
N LYS A 234 -9.64 10.18 16.91
CA LYS A 234 -9.63 9.50 15.61
C LYS A 234 -8.67 10.15 14.61
N VAL A 235 -8.55 11.48 14.58
CA VAL A 235 -7.55 12.18 13.74
C VAL A 235 -6.13 11.80 14.17
N GLU A 236 -5.86 11.74 15.48
CA GLU A 236 -4.56 11.35 16.04
C GLU A 236 -4.19 9.92 15.65
N GLU A 237 -5.10 8.94 15.76
CA GLU A 237 -4.82 7.56 15.35
C GLU A 237 -4.62 7.43 13.82
N ARG A 238 -5.43 8.13 13.02
CA ARG A 238 -5.22 8.23 11.55
C ARG A 238 -3.86 8.83 11.19
N THR A 239 -3.41 9.83 11.94
CA THR A 239 -2.09 10.47 11.76
C THR A 239 -0.96 9.50 12.03
N LYS A 240 -1.02 8.75 13.14
CA LYS A 240 -0.02 7.71 13.44
C LYS A 240 0.00 6.61 12.38
N ALA A 241 -1.16 6.21 11.87
CA ALA A 241 -1.27 5.19 10.84
C ALA A 241 -0.60 5.62 9.53
N VAL A 242 -0.85 6.86 9.07
CA VAL A 242 -0.21 7.37 7.85
C VAL A 242 1.29 7.58 8.03
N GLU A 243 1.74 8.05 9.19
CA GLU A 243 3.18 8.18 9.51
C GLU A 243 3.89 6.83 9.51
N ALA A 244 3.28 5.80 10.10
CA ALA A 244 3.81 4.45 10.08
C ALA A 244 3.91 3.92 8.64
N PHE A 245 2.86 4.10 7.83
CA PHE A 245 2.89 3.71 6.42
C PHE A 245 4.02 4.41 5.65
N ILE A 246 4.13 5.74 5.79
CA ILE A 246 5.20 6.54 5.17
C ILE A 246 6.58 5.99 5.56
N SER A 247 6.80 5.68 6.84
CA SER A 247 8.06 5.08 7.30
C SER A 247 8.34 3.72 6.63
N SER A 248 7.33 2.84 6.58
CA SER A 248 7.50 1.49 6.01
C SER A 248 7.78 1.49 4.51
N THR A 249 7.37 2.53 3.76
CA THR A 249 7.70 2.64 2.32
C THR A 249 9.20 2.68 2.04
N ALA A 250 9.99 3.36 2.89
CA ALA A 250 11.44 3.39 2.75
C ALA A 250 12.06 2.02 3.04
N LYS A 251 11.51 1.27 4.00
CA LYS A 251 11.99 -0.07 4.36
C LYS A 251 11.65 -1.09 3.29
N LEU A 252 10.48 -1.01 2.67
CA LEU A 252 10.14 -1.82 1.49
C LEU A 252 11.16 -1.63 0.37
N LYS A 253 11.46 -0.38 0.00
CA LYS A 253 12.46 -0.07 -1.05
C LYS A 253 13.84 -0.65 -0.71
N LYS A 254 14.26 -0.53 0.54
CA LYS A 254 15.52 -1.10 1.02
C LYS A 254 15.49 -2.64 0.96
N ALA A 255 14.43 -3.27 1.45
CA ALA A 255 14.24 -4.72 1.41
C ALA A 255 14.28 -5.25 -0.03
N HIS A 256 13.62 -4.57 -0.97
CA HIS A 256 13.65 -4.92 -2.38
C HIS A 256 15.07 -4.87 -2.96
N SER A 257 15.80 -3.76 -2.73
CA SER A 257 17.18 -3.59 -3.22
C SER A 257 18.13 -4.64 -2.63
N GLU A 258 17.97 -4.97 -1.35
CA GLU A 258 18.77 -5.99 -0.69
C GLU A 258 18.44 -7.40 -1.20
N LEU A 259 17.16 -7.73 -1.37
CA LEU A 259 16.71 -9.01 -1.94
C LEU A 259 17.25 -9.19 -3.36
N ARG A 260 17.18 -8.15 -4.20
CA ARG A 260 17.77 -8.14 -5.56
C ARG A 260 19.26 -8.47 -5.53
N LYS A 261 20.04 -7.83 -4.65
CA LYS A 261 21.50 -8.01 -4.57
C LYS A 261 21.89 -9.40 -4.05
N LYS A 262 21.07 -9.99 -3.18
CA LYS A 262 21.38 -11.21 -2.44
C LYS A 262 20.62 -12.45 -2.91
N LEU A 263 19.87 -12.37 -4.01
CA LEU A 263 19.04 -13.47 -4.50
C LEU A 263 19.80 -14.79 -4.71
N ASN A 264 21.06 -14.72 -5.16
CA ASN A 264 21.93 -15.90 -5.34
C ASN A 264 22.40 -16.54 -4.03
N VAL A 265 22.21 -15.85 -2.91
CA VAL A 265 22.59 -16.32 -1.58
C VAL A 265 21.31 -16.80 -0.90
N MET A 266 20.83 -17.97 -1.36
CA MET A 266 19.49 -18.50 -1.07
C MET A 266 19.11 -18.63 0.41
N ASN A 267 20.09 -18.61 1.33
CA ASN A 267 19.90 -18.70 2.77
C ASN A 267 20.68 -17.61 3.53
N ASP A 268 20.73 -16.39 3.00
CA ASP A 268 21.35 -15.26 3.70
C ASP A 268 20.53 -14.93 4.96
N ARG A 269 21.00 -15.40 6.12
CA ARG A 269 20.38 -15.17 7.42
C ARG A 269 20.24 -13.68 7.75
N VAL A 270 21.20 -12.86 7.33
CA VAL A 270 21.18 -11.40 7.55
C VAL A 270 20.08 -10.75 6.70
N LEU A 271 19.86 -11.23 5.48
CA LEU A 271 18.73 -10.78 4.66
C LEU A 271 17.40 -11.16 5.32
N LEU A 272 17.28 -12.40 5.80
CA LEU A 272 16.06 -12.86 6.45
C LEU A 272 15.75 -12.05 7.73
N GLU A 273 16.76 -11.77 8.56
CA GLU A 273 16.60 -10.93 9.76
C GLU A 273 16.08 -9.53 9.41
N LYS A 274 16.60 -8.89 8.35
CA LYS A 274 16.09 -7.59 7.88
C LYS A 274 14.68 -7.64 7.28
N LEU A 275 14.31 -8.75 6.66
CA LEU A 275 12.95 -8.96 6.17
C LEU A 275 11.96 -9.17 7.34
N ILE A 276 12.41 -9.77 8.44
CA ILE A 276 11.64 -9.87 9.68
C ILE A 276 11.47 -8.48 10.32
N GLU A 277 12.51 -7.63 10.31
CA GLU A 277 12.36 -6.22 10.74
C GLU A 277 11.31 -5.48 9.91
N PHE A 278 11.34 -5.64 8.59
CA PHE A 278 10.32 -5.09 7.70
C PHE A 278 8.92 -5.64 8.03
N ALA A 279 8.80 -6.94 8.32
CA ALA A 279 7.53 -7.57 8.69
C ALA A 279 6.92 -7.00 9.98
N GLU A 280 7.73 -6.77 11.01
CA GLU A 280 7.23 -6.18 12.27
C GLU A 280 6.71 -4.75 12.06
N GLU A 281 7.31 -3.98 11.15
CA GLU A 281 6.79 -2.67 10.77
C GLU A 281 5.49 -2.72 10.00
N VAL A 282 5.39 -3.59 9.00
CA VAL A 282 4.13 -3.75 8.25
C VAL A 282 3.01 -4.19 9.18
N LYS A 283 3.32 -5.03 10.17
CA LYS A 283 2.39 -5.42 11.24
C LYS A 283 1.99 -4.22 12.12
N ASP A 284 2.93 -3.35 12.50
CA ASP A 284 2.62 -2.11 13.22
C ASP A 284 1.73 -1.16 12.39
N VAL A 285 2.04 -0.98 11.10
CA VAL A 285 1.19 -0.21 10.18
C VAL A 285 -0.22 -0.78 10.15
N ARG A 286 -0.38 -2.09 9.94
CA ARG A 286 -1.68 -2.74 9.87
C ARG A 286 -2.47 -2.59 11.16
N LYS A 287 -1.80 -2.73 12.31
CA LYS A 287 -2.42 -2.52 13.62
C LYS A 287 -2.94 -1.08 13.73
N LYS A 288 -2.10 -0.09 13.46
CA LYS A 288 -2.48 1.33 13.54
C LYS A 288 -3.59 1.70 12.55
N VAL A 289 -3.54 1.16 11.33
CA VAL A 289 -4.61 1.33 10.33
C VAL A 289 -5.91 0.72 10.84
N SER A 290 -5.89 -0.48 11.42
CA SER A 290 -7.09 -1.10 12.00
C SER A 290 -7.67 -0.37 13.20
N GLU A 291 -6.82 0.32 13.98
CA GLU A 291 -7.23 1.16 15.10
C GLU A 291 -7.74 2.54 14.66
N ALA A 292 -7.41 2.97 13.44
CA ALA A 292 -7.73 4.28 12.89
C ALA A 292 -9.01 4.33 12.03
N ILE A 293 -9.51 3.17 11.60
CA ILE A 293 -10.75 3.00 10.80
C ILE A 293 -11.92 2.72 11.74
#